data_AF-A0A928GK15-F1
#
_entry.id   AF-A0A928GK15-F1
#
_cell.length_a   1.000
_cell.length_b   1.000
_cell.length_c   1.000
_cell.angle_alpha   90.00
_cell.angle_beta   90.00
_cell.angle_gamma   90.00
#
_symmetry.space_group_name_H-M   'P 1'
#
loop_
_entity.id
_entity.type
_entity.pdbx_description
1 polymer ?
#
loop_
_entity_poly.entity_id
_entity_poly.type
_entity_poly.pdbx_seq_one_letter_code
_entity_poly.pdbx_strand_id
1 'polypeptide(L)'
;MKVIPIEELKLLQREILDDIVQFCEEHGLRYFLAYGTLLGALRHKGYIPWDDDIDIHMPRPDYERFLTLYNERNSGYRVVTHDIERRYHVPFAKVYRSGTIVREFFYKQSVFGVYVDIFPLDGIKHKWQAFLCGQCIKFMYIKTFIFCKQQSLARKLRIAVTKAILLPFTEHFILGMMKRISTRYKYNESDKVCSFGSRTALREILPRTIFEGHIMLPFEGKEYRAPKGYDTYLKQKYGDYMTLPPVEKRVSTHDSQAYWTEQ
;
A
#
# COMPACT_ATOMS: atom_id res chain seq x y z
N MET A 1 10.75 0.58 -24.75
CA MET A 1 10.16 -0.03 -23.53
C MET A 1 9.16 -1.09 -23.95
N LYS A 2 9.30 -2.33 -23.45
CA LYS A 2 8.40 -3.45 -23.77
C LYS A 2 7.30 -3.56 -22.71
N VAL A 3 6.04 -3.72 -23.12
CA VAL A 3 4.90 -3.90 -22.21
C VAL A 3 5.04 -5.22 -21.44
N ILE A 4 4.77 -5.18 -20.13
CA ILE A 4 4.66 -6.36 -19.26
C ILE A 4 3.18 -6.77 -19.21
N PRO A 5 2.80 -7.96 -19.72
CA PRO A 5 1.45 -8.49 -19.60
C PRO A 5 1.06 -8.76 -18.13
N ILE A 6 -0.23 -8.81 -17.84
CA ILE A 6 -0.75 -8.99 -16.47
C ILE A 6 -0.22 -10.26 -15.77
N GLU A 7 -0.12 -11.38 -16.49
CA GLU A 7 0.40 -12.64 -15.93
C GLU A 7 1.88 -12.53 -15.55
N GLU A 8 2.67 -11.83 -16.37
CA GLU A 8 4.08 -11.55 -16.08
C GLU A 8 4.22 -10.54 -14.93
N LEU A 9 3.33 -9.54 -14.86
CA LEU A 9 3.28 -8.59 -13.74
C LEU A 9 3.06 -9.32 -12.41
N LYS A 10 2.06 -10.20 -12.34
CA LYS A 10 1.74 -10.99 -11.13
C LYS A 10 2.90 -11.90 -10.74
N LEU A 11 3.57 -12.52 -11.72
CA LEU A 11 4.78 -13.31 -11.48
C LEU A 11 5.89 -12.47 -10.84
N LEU A 12 6.19 -11.29 -11.40
CA LEU A 12 7.22 -10.39 -10.89
C LEU A 12 6.89 -9.85 -9.50
N GLN A 13 5.62 -9.52 -9.22
CA GLN A 13 5.17 -9.11 -7.89
C GLN A 13 5.33 -10.21 -6.85
N ARG A 14 4.98 -11.46 -7.21
CA ARG A 14 5.21 -12.61 -6.33
C ARG A 14 6.69 -12.84 -6.05
N GLU A 15 7.58 -12.70 -7.04
CA GLU A 15 9.03 -12.77 -6.82
C GLU A 15 9.53 -11.69 -5.84
N ILE A 16 8.99 -10.46 -5.94
CA ILE A 16 9.29 -9.39 -4.98
C ILE A 16 8.80 -9.78 -3.58
N LEU A 17 7.58 -10.32 -3.47
CA LEU A 17 7.03 -10.78 -2.20
C LEU A 17 7.92 -11.88 -1.60
N ASP A 18 8.36 -12.85 -2.39
CA ASP A 18 9.26 -13.92 -1.94
C ASP A 18 10.58 -13.37 -1.38
N ASP A 19 11.18 -12.38 -2.06
CA ASP A 19 12.40 -11.72 -1.58
C ASP A 19 12.19 -10.96 -0.27
N ILE A 20 11.07 -10.23 -0.15
CA ILE A 20 10.69 -9.55 1.10
C ILE A 20 10.53 -10.56 2.23
N VAL A 21 9.84 -11.67 1.97
CA VAL A 21 9.55 -12.72 2.96
C VAL A 21 10.84 -13.35 3.44
N GLN A 22 11.71 -13.78 2.52
CA GLN A 22 13.02 -14.33 2.87
C GLN A 22 13.82 -13.35 3.73
N PHE A 23 13.89 -12.08 3.33
CA PHE A 23 14.56 -11.05 4.10
C PHE A 23 13.96 -10.89 5.52
N CYS A 24 12.63 -10.93 5.62
CA CYS A 24 11.94 -10.84 6.90
C CYS A 24 12.24 -12.03 7.81
N GLU A 25 12.29 -13.25 7.29
CA GLU A 25 12.67 -14.44 8.07
C GLU A 25 14.11 -14.34 8.59
N GLU A 26 15.06 -13.97 7.72
CA GLU A 26 16.48 -13.83 8.07
C GLU A 26 16.72 -12.78 9.17
N HIS A 27 15.90 -11.72 9.23
CA HIS A 27 16.07 -10.61 10.16
C HIS A 27 15.09 -10.61 11.34
N GLY A 28 14.24 -11.65 11.43
CA GLY A 28 13.20 -11.77 12.45
C GLY A 28 12.18 -10.63 12.41
N LEU A 29 11.80 -10.19 11.20
CA LEU A 29 10.84 -9.12 10.97
C LEU A 29 9.43 -9.67 10.72
N ARG A 30 8.44 -9.00 11.29
CA ARG A 30 7.03 -9.37 11.10
C ARG A 30 6.45 -8.71 9.86
N TYR A 31 5.75 -9.51 9.05
CA TYR A 31 4.90 -9.05 7.96
C TYR A 31 3.60 -9.86 7.94
N PHE A 32 2.57 -9.32 7.29
CA PHE A 32 1.30 -9.99 7.10
C PHE A 32 0.69 -9.60 5.75
N LEU A 33 0.11 -10.54 5.00
CA LEU A 33 -0.72 -10.19 3.85
C LEU A 33 -1.82 -9.21 4.25
N ALA A 34 -2.09 -8.21 3.41
CA ALA A 34 -3.07 -7.15 3.67
C ALA A 34 -4.13 -7.05 2.56
N TYR A 35 -5.22 -6.36 2.88
CA TYR A 35 -6.26 -5.95 1.93
C TYR A 35 -6.71 -7.01 0.91
N GLY A 36 -6.63 -6.69 -0.39
CA GLY A 36 -7.04 -7.55 -1.50
C GLY A 36 -6.21 -8.83 -1.57
N THR A 37 -4.92 -8.73 -1.27
CA THR A 37 -4.00 -9.87 -1.23
C THR A 37 -4.39 -10.90 -0.16
N LEU A 38 -4.68 -10.44 1.07
CA LEU A 38 -5.14 -11.33 2.14
C LEU A 38 -6.50 -11.98 1.80
N LEU A 39 -7.42 -11.19 1.26
CA LEU A 39 -8.73 -11.71 0.82
C LEU A 39 -8.57 -12.71 -0.32
N GLY A 40 -7.66 -12.45 -1.25
CA GLY A 40 -7.31 -13.33 -2.37
C GLY A 40 -6.74 -14.66 -1.88
N ALA A 41 -5.78 -14.63 -0.95
CA ALA A 41 -5.21 -15.84 -0.36
C ALA A 41 -6.28 -16.74 0.27
N LEU A 42 -7.23 -16.16 1.02
CA LEU A 42 -8.32 -16.92 1.64
C LEU A 42 -9.34 -17.46 0.65
N ARG A 43 -9.77 -16.64 -0.31
CA ARG A 43 -10.94 -16.95 -1.15
C ARG A 43 -10.56 -17.65 -2.45
N HIS A 44 -9.42 -17.31 -3.03
CA HIS A 44 -8.97 -17.76 -4.35
C HIS A 44 -7.65 -18.53 -4.30
N LYS A 45 -6.97 -18.58 -3.14
CA LYS A 45 -5.62 -19.14 -2.98
C LYS A 45 -4.58 -18.45 -3.88
N GLY A 46 -4.81 -17.18 -4.19
CA GLY A 46 -4.09 -16.39 -5.18
C GLY A 46 -4.71 -15.01 -5.35
N TYR A 47 -4.40 -14.32 -6.43
CA TYR A 47 -4.99 -13.02 -6.72
C TYR A 47 -6.52 -13.09 -6.80
N ILE A 48 -7.19 -12.02 -6.39
CA ILE A 48 -8.56 -11.79 -6.84
C ILE A 48 -8.50 -11.58 -8.38
N PRO A 49 -9.38 -12.19 -9.19
CA PRO A 49 -9.19 -12.22 -10.65
C PRO A 49 -9.08 -10.85 -11.35
N TRP A 50 -9.66 -9.82 -10.74
CA TRP A 50 -9.65 -8.43 -11.24
C TRP A 50 -8.69 -7.52 -10.48
N ASP A 51 -7.76 -8.08 -9.72
CA ASP A 51 -6.77 -7.39 -8.89
C ASP A 51 -5.37 -7.58 -9.47
N ASP A 52 -4.50 -6.59 -9.26
CA ASP A 52 -3.20 -6.48 -9.94
C ASP A 52 -2.05 -5.96 -9.04
N ASP A 53 -2.26 -5.92 -7.72
CA ASP A 53 -1.25 -5.54 -6.74
C ASP A 53 -1.12 -6.53 -5.57
N ILE A 54 -0.02 -6.37 -4.83
CA ILE A 54 0.25 -7.09 -3.59
C ILE A 54 0.48 -6.06 -2.49
N ASP A 55 -0.30 -6.19 -1.42
CA ASP A 55 -0.21 -5.39 -0.22
C ASP A 55 0.21 -6.25 0.98
N ILE A 56 1.15 -5.74 1.77
CA ILE A 56 1.49 -6.30 3.07
C ILE A 56 1.46 -5.25 4.18
N HIS A 57 1.17 -5.70 5.39
CA HIS A 57 1.32 -4.94 6.61
C HIS A 57 2.63 -5.29 7.31
N MET A 58 3.27 -4.29 7.92
CA MET A 58 4.38 -4.47 8.87
C MET A 58 4.13 -3.63 10.13
N PRO A 59 4.31 -4.18 11.35
CA PRO A 59 4.35 -3.37 12.55
C PRO A 59 5.42 -2.27 12.45
N ARG A 60 5.14 -1.05 12.93
CA ARG A 60 6.07 0.09 12.82
C ARG A 60 7.52 -0.23 13.21
N PRO A 61 7.83 -0.93 14.32
CA PRO A 61 9.21 -1.25 14.66
C PRO A 61 9.92 -2.12 13.61
N ASP A 62 9.21 -3.08 13.03
CA ASP A 62 9.72 -3.95 11.97
C ASP A 62 9.87 -3.18 10.66
N TYR A 63 8.88 -2.33 10.33
CA TYR A 63 8.90 -1.46 9.16
C TYR A 63 10.13 -0.52 9.16
N GLU A 64 10.43 0.16 10.27
CA GLU A 64 11.62 1.04 10.32
C GLU A 64 12.93 0.24 10.18
N ARG A 65 13.04 -0.92 10.83
CA ARG A 65 14.21 -1.81 10.66
C ARG A 65 14.34 -2.28 9.20
N PHE A 66 13.22 -2.66 8.58
CA PHE A 66 13.18 -3.06 7.17
C PHE A 66 13.69 -1.94 6.25
N LEU A 67 13.25 -0.70 6.45
CA LEU A 67 13.68 0.44 5.64
C LEU A 67 15.19 0.73 5.74
N THR A 68 15.76 0.56 6.92
CA THR A 68 17.21 0.77 7.14
C THR A 68 18.03 -0.33 6.46
N LEU A 69 17.63 -1.60 6.63
CA LEU A 69 18.46 -2.75 6.29
C LEU A 69 18.26 -3.27 4.86
N TYR A 70 17.05 -3.16 4.30
CA TYR A 70 16.71 -3.86 3.06
C TYR A 70 17.55 -3.41 1.85
N ASN A 71 17.86 -2.11 1.77
CA ASN A 71 18.64 -1.53 0.67
C ASN A 71 20.16 -1.72 0.81
N GLU A 72 20.66 -2.29 1.91
CA GLU A 72 22.09 -2.59 2.10
C GLU A 72 22.54 -3.80 1.28
N ARG A 73 21.58 -4.64 0.86
CA ARG A 73 21.80 -5.79 -0.01
C ARG A 73 22.02 -5.37 -1.45
N ASN A 74 22.94 -6.06 -2.13
CA ASN A 74 23.04 -5.99 -3.59
C ASN A 74 22.01 -6.93 -4.22
N SER A 75 20.82 -6.41 -4.50
CA SER A 75 19.72 -7.17 -5.13
C SER A 75 19.09 -6.38 -6.28
N GLY A 76 18.33 -7.08 -7.13
CA GLY A 76 17.51 -6.43 -8.16
C GLY A 76 16.33 -5.62 -7.61
N TYR A 77 16.10 -5.64 -6.30
CA TYR A 77 14.98 -4.99 -5.62
C TYR A 77 15.45 -3.85 -4.74
N ARG A 78 14.61 -2.81 -4.61
CA ARG A 78 14.89 -1.65 -3.76
C ARG A 78 13.64 -1.20 -3.04
N VAL A 79 13.77 -0.87 -1.77
CA VAL A 79 12.71 -0.19 -1.01
C VAL A 79 12.79 1.32 -1.20
N VAL A 80 11.65 1.95 -1.44
CA VAL A 80 11.50 3.40 -1.57
C VAL A 80 10.40 3.91 -0.65
N THR A 81 10.66 5.07 -0.08
CA THR A 81 9.71 5.86 0.71
C THR A 81 9.88 7.33 0.38
N HIS A 82 9.00 8.15 0.94
CA HIS A 82 9.10 9.60 0.81
C HIS A 82 10.37 10.18 1.46
N ASP A 83 10.93 9.50 2.46
CA ASP A 83 12.18 9.91 3.12
C ASP A 83 13.42 9.52 2.29
N ILE A 84 13.31 8.50 1.44
CA ILE A 84 14.41 8.01 0.59
C ILE A 84 14.42 8.75 -0.76
N GLU A 85 13.26 8.92 -1.39
CA GLU A 85 13.13 9.56 -2.71
C GLU A 85 12.13 10.71 -2.63
N ARG A 86 12.60 11.94 -2.84
CA ARG A 86 11.78 13.15 -2.73
C ARG A 86 10.63 13.20 -3.74
N ARG A 87 10.78 12.54 -4.89
CA ARG A 87 9.72 12.41 -5.92
C ARG A 87 8.68 11.34 -5.60
N TYR A 88 8.84 10.62 -4.50
CA TYR A 88 7.86 9.65 -4.03
C TYR A 88 6.76 10.36 -3.22
N HIS A 89 5.49 10.11 -3.54
CA HIS A 89 4.35 10.92 -3.08
C HIS A 89 3.32 10.16 -2.24
N VAL A 90 3.70 9.00 -1.73
CA VAL A 90 2.81 8.06 -1.04
C VAL A 90 3.29 7.88 0.42
N PRO A 91 2.40 7.71 1.41
CA PRO A 91 2.75 7.71 2.83
C PRO A 91 3.24 6.35 3.38
N PHE A 92 3.56 5.40 2.52
CA PHE A 92 3.98 4.04 2.86
C PHE A 92 5.05 3.56 1.87
N ALA A 93 5.76 2.50 2.19
CA ALA A 93 6.88 2.03 1.38
C ALA A 93 6.43 1.18 0.19
N LYS A 94 7.24 1.20 -0.86
CA LYS A 94 7.18 0.24 -1.97
C LYS A 94 8.51 -0.46 -2.07
N VAL A 95 8.49 -1.77 -2.26
CA VAL A 95 9.66 -2.49 -2.78
C VAL A 95 9.42 -2.69 -4.25
N TYR A 96 10.34 -2.22 -5.10
CA TYR A 96 10.21 -2.32 -6.54
C TYR A 96 11.38 -3.06 -7.18
N ARG A 97 11.11 -3.67 -8.34
CA ARG A 97 12.10 -4.34 -9.18
C ARG A 97 12.79 -3.35 -10.12
N SER A 98 14.11 -3.30 -10.06
CA SER A 98 14.95 -2.54 -10.99
C SER A 98 14.86 -3.14 -12.41
N GLY A 99 15.00 -2.30 -13.43
CA GLY A 99 14.83 -2.74 -14.83
C GLY A 99 13.37 -2.77 -15.32
N THR A 100 12.43 -2.32 -14.49
CA THR A 100 11.01 -2.20 -14.85
C THR A 100 10.52 -0.78 -14.55
N ILE A 101 9.35 -0.39 -15.07
CA ILE A 101 8.67 0.85 -14.71
C ILE A 101 7.14 0.64 -14.76
N VAL A 102 6.42 1.20 -13.79
CA VAL A 102 4.94 1.23 -13.80
C VAL A 102 4.51 2.67 -14.06
N ARG A 103 3.78 2.93 -15.13
CA ARG A 103 3.24 4.27 -15.44
C ARG A 103 1.80 4.38 -14.97
N GLU A 104 1.53 5.37 -14.13
CA GLU A 104 0.17 5.72 -13.71
C GLU A 104 -0.38 6.82 -14.64
N PHE A 105 -1.61 6.67 -15.14
CA PHE A 105 -2.13 7.61 -16.15
C PHE A 105 -2.76 8.88 -15.56
N PHE A 106 -3.25 8.82 -14.32
CA PHE A 106 -4.04 9.89 -13.71
C PHE A 106 -3.36 10.64 -12.56
N TYR A 107 -2.16 10.23 -12.19
CA TYR A 107 -1.44 10.82 -11.07
C TYR A 107 0.01 11.10 -11.46
N LYS A 108 0.60 12.09 -10.80
CA LYS A 108 2.02 12.40 -10.94
C LYS A 108 2.85 11.15 -10.68
N GLN A 109 3.67 10.79 -11.66
CA GLN A 109 4.53 9.62 -11.62
C GLN A 109 5.38 9.60 -10.33
N SER A 110 5.20 8.56 -9.53
CA SER A 110 5.91 8.37 -8.26
C SER A 110 6.62 7.02 -8.14
N VAL A 111 6.40 6.12 -9.11
CA VAL A 111 6.85 4.72 -9.06
C VAL A 111 7.92 4.45 -10.11
N PHE A 112 8.93 3.67 -9.72
CA PHE A 112 10.13 3.41 -10.51
C PHE A 112 10.27 1.96 -11.00
N GLY A 113 9.29 1.08 -10.76
CA GLY A 113 9.31 -0.33 -11.17
C GLY A 113 8.06 -1.08 -10.74
N VAL A 114 7.88 -2.33 -11.16
CA VAL A 114 6.89 -3.28 -10.62
C VAL A 114 7.14 -3.45 -9.12
N TYR A 115 6.10 -3.47 -8.30
CA TYR A 115 6.24 -3.29 -6.85
C TYR A 115 5.29 -4.14 -6.01
N VAL A 116 5.63 -4.24 -4.71
CA VAL A 116 4.79 -4.67 -3.59
C VAL A 116 4.66 -3.49 -2.62
N ASP A 117 3.43 -3.21 -2.16
CA ASP A 117 3.13 -2.13 -1.21
C ASP A 117 3.29 -2.62 0.25
N ILE A 118 3.97 -1.82 1.06
CA ILE A 118 4.25 -2.13 2.47
C ILE A 118 3.64 -1.04 3.36
N PHE A 119 2.52 -1.38 3.99
CA PHE A 119 1.77 -0.48 4.87
C PHE A 119 2.19 -0.63 6.33
N PRO A 120 2.70 0.44 6.98
CA PRO A 120 3.00 0.38 8.39
C PRO A 120 1.72 0.28 9.24
N LEU A 121 1.78 -0.54 10.28
CA LEU A 121 0.82 -0.57 11.38
C LEU A 121 1.35 0.25 12.54
N ASP A 122 0.65 1.33 12.83
CA ASP A 122 1.03 2.34 13.82
C ASP A 122 0.10 2.33 15.04
N GLY A 123 0.63 2.68 16.21
CA GLY A 123 -0.19 2.83 17.41
C GLY A 123 -1.19 3.99 17.27
N ILE A 124 -2.43 3.79 17.74
CA ILE A 124 -3.46 4.82 17.70
C ILE A 124 -4.18 4.95 19.04
N LYS A 125 -4.33 6.20 19.50
CA LYS A 125 -5.10 6.54 20.70
C LYS A 125 -6.42 7.21 20.37
N HIS A 126 -6.46 8.01 19.30
CA HIS A 126 -7.63 8.81 18.95
C HIS A 126 -8.00 8.72 17.48
N LYS A 127 -9.31 8.62 17.20
CA LYS A 127 -9.86 8.57 15.83
C LYS A 127 -9.50 9.80 14.98
N TRP A 128 -9.24 10.96 15.59
CA TRP A 128 -8.84 12.16 14.85
C TRP A 128 -7.53 11.96 14.09
N GLN A 129 -6.61 11.11 14.58
CA GLN A 129 -5.36 10.80 13.89
C GLN A 129 -5.68 10.19 12.51
N ALA A 130 -6.53 9.15 12.49
CA ALA A 130 -6.92 8.44 11.28
C ALA A 130 -7.75 9.33 10.34
N PHE A 131 -8.63 10.16 10.91
CA PHE A 131 -9.39 11.13 10.13
C PHE A 131 -8.48 12.15 9.43
N LEU A 132 -7.54 12.78 10.15
CA LEU A 132 -6.63 13.77 9.57
C LEU A 132 -5.72 13.16 8.51
N CYS A 133 -5.12 12.00 8.77
CA CYS A 133 -4.33 11.27 7.77
C CYS A 133 -5.17 10.93 6.52
N GLY A 134 -6.41 10.48 6.70
CA GLY A 134 -7.33 10.24 5.58
C GLY A 134 -7.62 11.50 4.74
N GLN A 135 -7.77 12.67 5.38
CA GLN A 135 -7.90 13.94 4.67
C GLN A 135 -6.60 14.33 3.94
N CYS A 136 -5.44 14.12 4.56
CA CYS A 136 -4.14 14.37 3.93
C CYS A 136 -3.96 13.53 2.67
N ILE A 137 -4.32 12.25 2.71
CA ILE A 137 -4.27 11.37 1.53
C ILE A 137 -5.23 11.87 0.44
N LYS A 138 -6.45 12.26 0.81
CA LYS A 138 -7.40 12.85 -0.14
C LYS A 138 -6.82 14.11 -0.80
N PHE A 139 -6.15 14.97 -0.05
CA PHE A 139 -5.48 16.15 -0.59
C PHE A 139 -4.28 15.81 -1.46
N MET A 140 -3.49 14.80 -1.09
CA MET A 140 -2.39 14.28 -1.92
C MET A 140 -2.90 13.80 -3.26
N TYR A 141 -3.94 12.94 -3.29
CA TYR A 141 -4.57 12.49 -4.54
C TYR A 141 -5.05 13.66 -5.40
N ILE A 142 -5.68 14.67 -4.82
CA ILE A 142 -6.15 15.83 -5.59
C ILE A 142 -4.96 16.65 -6.12
N LYS A 143 -3.90 16.83 -5.33
CA LYS A 143 -2.71 17.60 -5.69
C LYS A 143 -1.95 16.93 -6.84
N THR A 144 -1.77 15.61 -6.78
CA THR A 144 -1.05 14.83 -7.79
C THR A 144 -1.91 14.46 -9.01
N PHE A 145 -3.23 14.65 -8.94
CA PHE A 145 -4.14 14.32 -10.05
C PHE A 145 -3.79 15.05 -11.35
N ILE A 146 -3.80 14.34 -12.49
CA ILE A 146 -3.57 14.91 -13.82
C ILE A 146 -4.91 15.01 -14.56
N PHE A 147 -5.23 16.21 -15.07
CA PHE A 147 -6.49 16.44 -15.77
C PHE A 147 -6.59 15.57 -17.04
N CYS A 148 -7.71 14.86 -17.19
CA CYS A 148 -8.05 14.10 -18.40
C CYS A 148 -9.32 14.65 -19.08
N LYS A 149 -9.48 14.35 -20.38
CA LYS A 149 -10.56 14.92 -21.21
C LYS A 149 -11.97 14.54 -20.74
N GLN A 150 -12.14 13.36 -20.14
CA GLN A 150 -13.44 12.77 -19.79
C GLN A 150 -14.17 13.40 -18.58
N GLN A 151 -13.61 14.43 -17.94
CA GLN A 151 -14.22 15.01 -16.74
C GLN A 151 -15.14 16.19 -17.02
N SER A 152 -16.25 16.26 -16.28
CA SER A 152 -17.15 17.41 -16.30
C SER A 152 -16.44 18.70 -15.88
N LEU A 153 -16.88 19.84 -16.42
CA LEU A 153 -16.30 21.15 -16.12
C LEU A 153 -16.37 21.48 -14.62
N ALA A 154 -17.49 21.15 -13.96
CA ALA A 154 -17.65 21.35 -12.53
C ALA A 154 -16.63 20.56 -11.68
N ARG A 155 -16.31 19.31 -12.09
CA ARG A 155 -15.25 18.52 -11.44
C ARG A 155 -13.88 19.15 -11.65
N LYS A 156 -13.60 19.60 -12.88
CA LYS A 156 -12.32 20.26 -13.20
C LYS A 156 -12.11 21.52 -12.36
N LEU A 157 -13.13 22.37 -12.25
CA LEU A 157 -13.10 23.58 -11.43
C LEU A 157 -12.86 23.27 -9.96
N ARG A 158 -13.57 22.29 -9.38
CA ARG A 158 -13.39 21.89 -7.98
C ARG A 158 -11.96 21.41 -7.69
N ILE A 159 -11.38 20.61 -8.59
CA ILE A 159 -10.00 20.14 -8.47
C ILE A 159 -9.04 21.34 -8.58
N ALA A 160 -9.24 22.24 -9.53
CA ALA A 160 -8.39 23.43 -9.71
C ALA A 160 -8.39 24.33 -8.48
N VAL A 161 -9.58 24.64 -7.92
CA VAL A 161 -9.72 25.43 -6.69
C VAL A 161 -9.03 24.73 -5.52
N THR A 162 -9.24 23.42 -5.36
CA THR A 162 -8.61 22.66 -4.27
C THR A 162 -7.09 22.65 -4.42
N LYS A 163 -6.57 22.49 -5.64
CA LYS A 163 -5.13 22.58 -5.93
C LYS A 163 -4.57 23.96 -5.59
N ALA A 164 -5.30 25.03 -5.91
CA ALA A 164 -4.91 26.41 -5.57
C ALA A 164 -4.80 26.61 -4.05
N ILE A 165 -5.80 26.14 -3.28
CA ILE A 165 -5.78 26.17 -1.81
C ILE A 165 -4.60 25.36 -1.25
N LEU A 166 -4.24 24.24 -1.90
CA LEU A 166 -3.15 23.37 -1.48
C LEU A 166 -1.77 23.82 -1.98
N LEU A 167 -1.65 24.89 -2.76
CA LEU A 167 -0.35 25.40 -3.25
C LEU A 167 0.68 25.64 -2.13
N PRO A 168 0.37 26.33 -1.01
CA PRO A 168 1.35 26.60 0.05
C PRO A 168 1.79 25.34 0.81
N PHE A 169 1.02 24.24 0.74
CA PHE A 169 1.34 22.99 1.41
C PHE A 169 2.03 22.04 0.43
N THR A 170 3.35 21.91 0.56
CA THR A 170 4.13 20.99 -0.28
C THR A 170 3.74 19.53 -0.01
N GLU A 171 3.95 18.66 -1.00
CA GLU A 171 3.76 17.20 -0.84
C GLU A 171 4.58 16.68 0.35
N HIS A 172 5.82 17.16 0.49
CA HIS A 172 6.71 16.83 1.60
C HIS A 172 6.17 17.29 2.96
N PHE A 173 5.60 18.50 3.04
CA PHE A 173 4.98 18.99 4.26
C PHE A 173 3.79 18.12 4.68
N ILE A 174 2.91 17.75 3.74
CA ILE A 174 1.73 16.92 4.02
C ILE A 174 2.17 15.53 4.50
N LEU A 175 3.11 14.89 3.81
CA LEU A 175 3.62 13.56 4.17
C LEU A 175 4.38 13.59 5.50
N GLY A 176 5.17 14.63 5.76
CA GLY A 176 5.84 14.83 7.05
C GLY A 176 4.85 15.03 8.21
N MET A 177 3.76 15.77 7.98
CA MET A 177 2.68 15.91 8.97
C MET A 177 1.98 14.56 9.22
N MET A 178 1.67 13.80 8.17
CA MET A 178 1.11 12.45 8.31
C MET A 178 2.03 11.55 9.11
N LYS A 179 3.33 11.53 8.81
CA LYS A 179 4.33 10.75 9.56
C LYS A 179 4.27 11.10 11.04
N ARG A 180 4.35 12.38 11.41
CA ARG A 180 4.24 12.85 12.81
C ARG A 180 2.94 12.43 13.52
N ILE A 181 1.81 12.44 12.81
CA ILE A 181 0.51 12.02 13.37
C ILE A 181 0.48 10.50 13.58
N SER A 182 0.96 9.75 12.59
CA SER A 182 0.95 8.28 12.59
C SER A 182 1.90 7.71 13.65
N THR A 183 3.11 8.26 13.80
CA THR A 183 4.13 7.75 14.74
C THR A 183 4.01 8.33 16.15
N ARG A 184 2.96 9.12 16.44
CA ARG A 184 2.77 9.76 17.75
C ARG A 184 2.68 8.76 18.91
N TYR A 185 2.15 7.58 18.66
CA TYR A 185 2.03 6.50 19.64
C TYR A 185 2.73 5.26 19.14
N LYS A 186 3.53 4.64 20.00
CA LYS A 186 4.30 3.44 19.65
C LYS A 186 3.37 2.24 19.49
N TYR A 187 3.65 1.43 18.49
CA TYR A 187 2.92 0.19 18.21
C TYR A 187 2.84 -0.73 19.45
N ASN A 188 3.97 -1.03 20.09
CA ASN A 188 4.02 -1.99 21.22
C ASN A 188 3.32 -1.49 22.49
N GLU A 189 3.11 -0.18 22.63
CA GLU A 189 2.48 0.44 23.81
C GLU A 189 0.98 0.72 23.59
N SER A 190 0.43 0.37 22.43
CA SER A 190 -0.96 0.68 22.06
C SER A 190 -1.83 -0.58 22.03
N ASP A 191 -3.07 -0.48 22.54
CA ASP A 191 -4.07 -1.56 22.43
C ASP A 191 -4.66 -1.67 21.03
N LYS A 192 -4.65 -0.55 20.29
CA LYS A 192 -5.17 -0.43 18.93
C LYS A 192 -4.09 0.08 18.00
N VAL A 193 -4.18 -0.37 16.76
CA VAL A 193 -3.29 0.01 15.66
C VAL A 193 -4.10 0.49 14.47
N CYS A 194 -3.45 1.22 13.57
CA CYS A 194 -4.05 1.70 12.34
C CYS A 194 -3.01 1.68 11.22
N SER A 195 -3.42 1.28 10.03
CA SER A 195 -2.74 1.68 8.81
C SER A 195 -3.24 3.08 8.43
N PHE A 196 -2.36 4.07 8.47
CA PHE A 196 -2.71 5.46 8.13
C PHE A 196 -2.61 5.73 6.63
N GLY A 197 -2.19 4.75 5.82
CA GLY A 197 -1.88 4.89 4.39
C GLY A 197 -3.09 4.91 3.46
N SER A 198 -4.32 4.85 3.99
CA SER A 198 -5.56 4.79 3.20
C SER A 198 -6.50 5.96 3.47
N ARG A 199 -7.27 6.38 2.45
CA ARG A 199 -8.42 7.29 2.60
C ARG A 199 -9.46 6.75 3.58
N THR A 200 -9.49 5.44 3.80
CA THR A 200 -10.39 4.77 4.74
C THR A 200 -9.74 4.44 6.08
N ALA A 201 -8.65 5.11 6.48
CA ALA A 201 -7.92 4.82 7.73
C ALA A 201 -8.82 4.70 8.98
N LEU A 202 -9.94 5.44 9.06
CA LEU A 202 -10.91 5.29 10.15
C LEU A 202 -11.52 3.88 10.28
N ARG A 203 -11.64 3.15 9.17
CA ARG A 203 -12.10 1.76 9.12
C ARG A 203 -10.95 0.76 9.35
N GLU A 204 -9.72 1.24 9.50
CA GLU A 204 -8.52 0.42 9.68
C GLU A 204 -7.99 0.48 11.11
N ILE A 205 -8.77 1.05 12.03
CA ILE A 205 -8.48 1.03 13.46
C ILE A 205 -8.83 -0.36 14.00
N LEU A 206 -7.82 -1.14 14.34
CA LEU A 206 -7.93 -2.55 14.69
C LEU A 206 -7.30 -2.81 16.06
N PRO A 207 -7.82 -3.76 16.87
CA PRO A 207 -7.09 -4.28 18.02
C PRO A 207 -5.70 -4.79 17.60
N ARG A 208 -4.66 -4.44 18.36
CA ARG A 208 -3.28 -4.90 18.09
C ARG A 208 -3.16 -6.43 18.12
N THR A 209 -4.00 -7.08 18.94
CA THR A 209 -4.06 -8.54 19.12
C THR A 209 -4.33 -9.31 17.82
N ILE A 210 -4.94 -8.68 16.81
CA ILE A 210 -5.11 -9.26 15.47
C ILE A 210 -3.77 -9.65 14.84
N PHE A 211 -2.70 -8.92 15.18
CA PHE A 211 -1.36 -9.04 14.61
C PHE A 211 -0.34 -9.63 15.61
N GLU A 212 -0.77 -10.19 16.75
CA GLU A 212 0.13 -10.82 17.74
C GLU A 212 0.60 -12.22 17.33
N GLY A 213 0.03 -12.79 16.27
CA GLY A 213 0.47 -14.06 15.68
C GLY A 213 0.04 -14.15 14.22
N HIS A 214 0.50 -15.21 13.56
CA HIS A 214 0.19 -15.48 12.16
C HIS A 214 -0.32 -16.90 11.96
N ILE A 215 -0.99 -17.08 10.82
CA ILE A 215 -1.20 -18.38 10.19
C ILE A 215 -0.55 -18.36 8.81
N MET A 216 -0.25 -19.53 8.25
CA MET A 216 0.18 -19.65 6.86
C MET A 216 -1.03 -19.84 5.97
N LEU A 217 -1.11 -19.08 4.87
CA LEU A 217 -2.16 -19.21 3.86
C LEU A 217 -1.56 -19.39 2.47
N PRO A 218 -2.19 -20.20 1.61
CA PRO A 218 -1.76 -20.35 0.23
C PRO A 218 -2.06 -19.08 -0.58
N PHE A 219 -1.09 -18.63 -1.37
CA PHE A 219 -1.24 -17.57 -2.36
C PHE A 219 -0.29 -17.88 -3.53
N GLU A 220 -0.81 -18.01 -4.75
CA GLU A 220 -0.01 -18.22 -5.97
C GLU A 220 0.95 -19.43 -5.89
N GLY A 221 0.49 -20.50 -5.24
CA GLY A 221 1.23 -21.77 -5.09
C GLY A 221 2.27 -21.79 -3.97
N LYS A 222 2.37 -20.72 -3.18
CA LYS A 222 3.27 -20.61 -2.01
C LYS A 222 2.48 -20.30 -0.75
N GLU A 223 3.15 -20.38 0.40
CA GLU A 223 2.54 -20.06 1.69
C GLU A 223 3.12 -18.76 2.26
N TYR A 224 2.26 -17.87 2.75
CA TYR A 224 2.67 -16.61 3.37
C TYR A 224 1.92 -16.34 4.67
N ARG A 225 2.53 -15.51 5.53
CA ARG A 225 1.95 -15.09 6.80
C ARG A 225 0.70 -14.22 6.59
N ALA A 226 -0.40 -14.63 7.19
CA ALA A 226 -1.60 -13.83 7.38
C ALA A 226 -1.83 -13.57 8.87
N PRO A 227 -2.46 -12.46 9.27
CA PRO A 227 -2.70 -12.19 10.68
C PRO A 227 -3.65 -13.23 11.26
N LYS A 228 -3.36 -13.76 12.46
CA LYS A 228 -4.23 -14.76 13.11
C LYS A 228 -5.67 -14.26 13.27
N GLY A 229 -5.84 -12.95 13.47
CA GLY A 229 -7.15 -12.28 13.53
C GLY A 229 -7.72 -11.84 12.18
N TYR A 230 -7.37 -12.48 11.07
CA TYR A 230 -7.77 -12.06 9.71
C TYR A 230 -9.28 -11.87 9.54
N ASP A 231 -10.12 -12.71 10.17
CA ASP A 231 -11.58 -12.66 10.02
C ASP A 231 -12.14 -11.34 10.54
N THR A 232 -11.70 -10.89 11.72
CA THR A 232 -12.07 -9.58 12.29
C THR A 232 -11.61 -8.44 11.40
N TYR A 233 -10.38 -8.52 10.88
CA TYR A 233 -9.83 -7.50 9.99
C TYR A 233 -10.65 -7.38 8.70
N LEU A 234 -10.92 -8.49 8.02
CA LEU A 234 -11.64 -8.50 6.75
C LEU A 234 -13.12 -8.15 6.94
N LYS A 235 -13.79 -8.60 8.01
CA LYS A 235 -15.16 -8.17 8.35
C LYS A 235 -15.25 -6.67 8.56
N GLN A 236 -14.30 -6.07 9.28
CA GLN A 236 -14.31 -4.62 9.50
C GLN A 236 -14.06 -3.84 8.21
N LYS A 237 -13.18 -4.35 7.33
CA LYS A 237 -12.80 -3.67 6.09
C LYS A 237 -13.86 -3.81 4.99
N TYR A 238 -14.38 -5.02 4.79
CA TYR A 238 -15.19 -5.39 3.62
C TYR A 238 -16.62 -5.86 3.97
N GLY A 239 -16.94 -6.09 5.25
CA GLY A 239 -18.23 -6.65 5.67
C GLY A 239 -18.30 -8.15 5.41
N ASP A 240 -19.36 -8.61 4.73
CA ASP A 240 -19.46 -10.00 4.26
C ASP A 240 -18.50 -10.23 3.08
N TYR A 241 -17.24 -10.49 3.42
CA TYR A 241 -16.13 -10.52 2.46
C TYR A 241 -16.04 -11.82 1.65
N MET A 242 -16.72 -12.88 2.09
CA MET A 242 -16.75 -14.16 1.38
C MET A 242 -17.69 -14.11 0.17
N THR A 243 -18.76 -13.32 0.26
CA THR A 243 -19.66 -13.06 -0.85
C THR A 243 -18.96 -12.23 -1.94
N LEU A 244 -19.02 -12.72 -3.18
CA LEU A 244 -18.45 -12.00 -4.31
C LEU A 244 -19.26 -10.71 -4.58
N PRO A 245 -18.60 -9.60 -4.93
CA PRO A 245 -19.33 -8.41 -5.36
C PRO A 245 -20.11 -8.69 -6.66
N PRO A 246 -21.13 -7.88 -6.98
CA PRO A 246 -21.81 -7.92 -8.28
C PRO A 246 -20.82 -7.84 -9.45
N VAL A 247 -21.13 -8.48 -10.57
CA VAL A 247 -20.22 -8.61 -11.73
C VAL A 247 -19.76 -7.24 -12.24
N GLU A 248 -20.64 -6.24 -12.18
CA GLU A 248 -20.40 -4.87 -12.63
C GLU A 248 -19.34 -4.14 -11.79
N LYS A 249 -19.06 -4.65 -10.57
CA LYS A 249 -18.03 -4.14 -9.67
C LYS A 249 -16.74 -4.95 -9.69
N ARG A 250 -16.66 -6.02 -10.50
CA ARG A 250 -15.49 -6.91 -10.64
C ARG A 250 -14.52 -6.37 -11.70
N VAL A 251 -14.03 -5.16 -11.49
CA VAL A 251 -13.10 -4.47 -12.38
C VAL A 251 -11.88 -4.01 -11.58
N SER A 252 -10.69 -3.99 -12.20
CA SER A 252 -9.52 -3.39 -11.57
C SER A 252 -9.78 -1.91 -11.32
N THR A 253 -9.40 -1.44 -10.15
CA THR A 253 -9.46 -0.02 -9.80
C THR A 253 -8.16 0.72 -10.13
N HIS A 254 -7.14 -0.01 -10.59
CA HIS A 254 -5.83 0.52 -10.94
C HIS A 254 -5.81 0.86 -12.43
N ASP A 255 -5.34 2.07 -12.75
CA ASP A 255 -5.13 2.48 -14.14
C ASP A 255 -3.65 2.79 -14.34
N SER A 256 -2.90 1.70 -14.53
CA SER A 256 -1.46 1.72 -14.71
C SER A 256 -1.01 0.66 -15.71
N GLN A 257 0.16 0.88 -16.33
CA GLN A 257 0.78 -0.08 -17.23
C GLN A 257 2.23 -0.29 -16.85
N ALA A 258 2.62 -1.56 -16.72
CA ALA A 258 4.00 -1.97 -16.44
C ALA A 258 4.79 -2.19 -17.75
N TYR A 259 6.08 -1.86 -17.72
CA TYR A 259 7.01 -1.99 -18.83
C TYR A 259 8.40 -2.45 -18.35
N TRP A 260 9.12 -3.17 -19.20
CA TRP A 260 10.57 -3.34 -19.10
C TRP A 260 11.28 -2.06 -19.57
N THR A 261 12.26 -1.59 -18.80
CA THR A 261 13.20 -0.56 -19.25
C THR A 261 14.22 -1.26 -20.16
N GLU A 262 14.42 -0.77 -21.38
CA GLU A 262 15.47 -1.31 -22.26
C GLU A 262 16.83 -1.16 -21.55
N GLN A 263 17.68 -2.19 -21.64
CA GLN A 263 19.01 -2.24 -21.05
C GLN A 263 19.92 -1.15 -21.60
#